data_AF-A0A969ARF1-F1
#
_entry.id   AF-A0A969ARF1-F1
#
_cell.length_a   1.000
_cell.length_b   1.000
_cell.length_c   1.000
_cell.angle_alpha   90.00
_cell.angle_beta   90.00
_cell.angle_gamma   90.00
#
_symmetry.space_group_name_H-M   'P 1'
#
loop_
_entity.id
_entity.type
_entity.pdbx_description
1 polymer ?
#
loop_
_entity_poly.entity_id
_entity_poly.type
_entity_poly.pdbx_seq_one_letter_code
_entity_poly.pdbx_strand_id
1 'polypeptide(L)'
;GEWQAADQVTLALMLAAIRSHRLARMRGDRRLPCETLNQIDQRWLRHSQDQFGFTAQQRVYQSCGKEAFALSRQVGWTVGQLRPFGFFKFYDFLNFSLDAPQGHLPALWFWQLPWHQSWRLGGIGTGRGAAFGDAHMFDALMLRLERCQAL
;
A
#
# COMPACT_ATOMS: atom_id res chain seq x y z
N GLY A 1 7.89 -7.16 16.51
CA GLY A 1 8.81 -7.11 15.37
C GLY A 1 8.99 -5.67 14.93
N GLU A 2 10.05 -5.38 14.16
CA GLU A 2 10.35 -4.02 13.65
C GLU A 2 9.52 -3.70 12.40
N TRP A 3 8.19 -3.74 12.53
CA TRP A 3 7.27 -3.68 11.39
C TRP A 3 7.28 -2.35 10.66
N GLN A 4 7.50 -1.24 11.37
CA GLN A 4 7.63 0.08 10.77
C GLN A 4 8.91 0.18 9.90
N ALA A 5 10.04 -0.32 10.40
CA ALA A 5 11.28 -0.36 9.64
C ALA A 5 11.16 -1.27 8.41
N ALA A 6 10.52 -2.44 8.55
CA ALA A 6 10.24 -3.34 7.44
C ALA A 6 9.38 -2.68 6.34
N ASP A 7 8.42 -1.85 6.74
CA ASP A 7 7.56 -1.11 5.82
C ASP A 7 8.31 0.02 5.09
N GLN A 8 9.21 0.72 5.77
CA GLN A 8 10.14 1.69 5.16
C GLN A 8 11.06 1.03 4.13
N VAL A 9 11.66 -0.11 4.47
CA VAL A 9 12.49 -0.91 3.56
C VAL A 9 11.67 -1.40 2.36
N THR A 10 10.43 -1.80 2.58
CA THR A 10 9.52 -2.24 1.51
C THR A 10 9.31 -1.13 0.47
N LEU A 11 9.01 0.10 0.90
CA LEU A 11 8.91 1.23 -0.02
C LEU A 11 10.22 1.45 -0.80
N ALA A 12 11.36 1.44 -0.12
CA ALA A 12 12.66 1.65 -0.74
C ALA A 12 12.94 0.61 -1.85
N LEU A 13 12.64 -0.67 -1.58
CA LEU A 13 12.77 -1.76 -2.55
C LEU A 13 11.84 -1.59 -3.74
N MET A 14 10.57 -1.22 -3.52
CA MET A 14 9.62 -0.98 -4.60
C MET A 14 10.09 0.15 -5.52
N LEU A 15 10.56 1.26 -4.95
CA LEU A 15 11.07 2.40 -5.71
C LEU A 15 12.34 2.05 -6.51
N ALA A 16 13.27 1.31 -5.89
CA ALA A 16 14.48 0.84 -6.56
C ALA A 16 14.16 -0.07 -7.74
N ALA A 17 13.23 -1.02 -7.55
CA ALA A 17 12.81 -1.96 -8.59
C ALA A 17 12.12 -1.26 -9.77
N ILE A 18 11.23 -0.30 -9.50
CA ILE A 18 10.59 0.50 -10.56
C ILE A 18 11.63 1.31 -11.34
N ARG A 19 12.60 1.93 -10.67
CA ARG A 19 13.68 2.69 -11.32
C ARG A 19 14.56 1.79 -12.19
N SER A 20 15.01 0.66 -11.66
CA SER A 20 15.82 -0.32 -12.39
C SER A 20 15.09 -0.85 -13.62
N HIS A 21 13.85 -1.31 -13.45
CA HIS A 21 13.04 -1.84 -14.54
C HIS A 21 12.78 -0.78 -15.63
N ARG A 22 12.59 0.49 -15.25
CA ARG A 22 12.46 1.60 -16.20
C ARG A 22 13.72 1.80 -17.04
N LEU A 23 14.90 1.76 -16.41
CA LEU A 23 16.19 1.89 -17.11
C LEU A 23 16.41 0.71 -18.06
N ALA A 24 16.08 -0.50 -17.64
CA ALA A 24 16.27 -1.71 -18.45
C ALA A 24 15.36 -1.78 -19.68
N ARG A 25 14.13 -1.28 -19.60
CA ARG A 25 13.11 -1.56 -20.63
C ARG A 25 12.97 -0.52 -21.74
N MET A 26 13.68 0.62 -21.69
CA MET A 26 13.67 1.75 -22.66
C MET A 26 12.27 2.35 -23.02
N ARG A 27 11.17 1.69 -22.64
CA ARG A 27 9.78 1.99 -23.02
C ARG A 27 8.98 2.72 -21.94
N GLY A 28 9.65 3.22 -20.89
CA GLY A 28 9.01 4.10 -19.89
C GLY A 28 7.93 3.45 -18.99
N ASP A 29 7.75 2.13 -19.03
CA ASP A 29 6.71 1.44 -18.27
C ASP A 29 7.05 1.45 -16.75
N ARG A 30 6.38 2.32 -15.99
CA ARG A 30 6.54 2.46 -14.52
C ARG A 30 5.73 1.38 -13.81
N ARG A 31 6.19 0.13 -13.85
CA ARG A 31 5.51 -0.99 -13.18
C ARG A 31 6.49 -1.74 -12.28
N LEU A 32 5.99 -2.16 -11.11
CA LEU A 32 6.74 -3.03 -10.23
C LEU A 32 6.87 -4.42 -10.89
N PRO A 33 8.09 -5.00 -11.00
CA PRO A 33 8.28 -6.35 -11.51
C PRO A 33 7.54 -7.39 -10.67
N CYS A 34 6.97 -8.42 -11.31
CA CYS A 34 6.22 -9.47 -10.60
C CYS A 34 7.11 -10.23 -9.62
N GLU A 35 8.34 -10.55 -10.02
CA GLU A 35 9.30 -11.22 -9.16
C GLU A 35 9.54 -10.43 -7.86
N THR A 36 9.81 -9.13 -7.97
CA THR A 36 10.00 -8.27 -6.79
C THR A 36 8.75 -8.19 -5.92
N LEU A 37 7.57 -7.99 -6.53
CA LEU A 37 6.31 -7.93 -5.81
C LEU A 37 6.05 -9.23 -5.02
N ASN A 38 6.22 -10.38 -5.66
CA ASN A 38 6.02 -11.69 -5.04
C ASN A 38 7.04 -11.96 -3.92
N GLN A 39 8.31 -11.60 -4.11
CA GLN A 39 9.34 -11.78 -3.07
C GLN A 39 9.07 -10.93 -1.82
N ILE A 40 8.64 -9.67 -2.00
CA ILE A 40 8.25 -8.80 -0.89
C ILE A 40 7.04 -9.41 -0.17
N ASP A 41 6.01 -9.79 -0.92
CA ASP A 41 4.77 -10.34 -0.36
C ASP A 41 5.01 -11.62 0.43
N GLN A 42 5.79 -12.56 -0.11
CA GLN A 42 6.13 -13.82 0.59
C GLN A 42 6.87 -13.59 1.91
N ARG A 43 7.73 -12.56 1.99
CA ARG A 43 8.41 -12.21 3.25
C ARG A 43 7.42 -11.69 4.27
N TRP A 44 6.51 -10.80 3.87
CA TRP A 44 5.46 -10.31 4.75
C TRP A 44 4.59 -11.45 5.29
N LEU A 45 4.06 -12.30 4.39
CA LEU A 45 3.23 -13.44 4.77
C LEU A 45 3.95 -14.37 5.76
N ARG A 46 5.19 -14.78 5.43
CA ARG A 46 5.97 -15.72 6.24
C ARG A 46 6.24 -15.19 7.65
N HIS A 47 6.67 -13.93 7.77
CA HIS A 47 7.08 -13.38 9.06
C HIS A 47 5.90 -12.90 9.91
N SER A 48 4.74 -12.67 9.30
CA SER A 48 3.53 -12.19 9.99
C SER A 48 2.47 -13.26 10.19
N GLN A 49 2.74 -14.53 9.82
CA GLN A 49 1.75 -15.62 9.84
C GLN A 49 0.50 -15.28 9.01
N ASP A 50 0.71 -14.84 7.77
CA ASP A 50 -0.32 -14.42 6.81
C ASP A 50 -1.16 -13.21 7.24
N GLN A 51 -0.80 -12.53 8.34
CA GLN A 51 -1.48 -11.34 8.83
C GLN A 51 -1.25 -10.13 7.91
N PHE A 52 -0.04 -9.98 7.39
CA PHE A 52 0.41 -8.87 6.57
C PHE A 52 0.91 -9.33 5.20
N GLY A 53 0.89 -8.42 4.23
CA GLY A 53 1.26 -8.66 2.85
C GLY A 53 0.26 -8.06 1.87
N PHE A 54 0.69 -7.91 0.63
CA PHE A 54 -0.16 -7.50 -0.47
C PHE A 54 -1.23 -8.56 -0.77
N THR A 55 -0.92 -9.86 -0.62
CA THR A 55 -1.94 -10.92 -0.72
C THR A 55 -2.96 -10.82 0.42
N ALA A 56 -2.54 -10.49 1.64
CA ALA A 56 -3.47 -10.25 2.75
C ALA A 56 -4.37 -9.04 2.47
N GLN A 57 -3.82 -7.94 1.94
CA GLN A 57 -4.58 -6.78 1.47
C GLN A 57 -5.57 -7.14 0.36
N GLN A 58 -5.16 -7.95 -0.62
CA GLN A 58 -6.00 -8.37 -1.72
C GLN A 58 -7.19 -9.23 -1.25
N ARG A 59 -7.00 -10.12 -0.26
CA ARG A 59 -8.09 -10.89 0.35
C ARG A 59 -9.14 -9.96 0.97
N VAL A 60 -8.70 -8.97 1.73
CA VAL A 60 -9.58 -7.94 2.29
C VAL A 60 -10.27 -7.16 1.17
N TYR A 61 -9.52 -6.75 0.13
CA TYR A 61 -10.04 -5.96 -0.99
C TYR A 61 -11.18 -6.68 -1.72
N GLN A 62 -10.99 -7.98 -1.97
CA GLN A 62 -12.02 -8.84 -2.57
C GLN A 62 -13.24 -8.97 -1.64
N SER A 63 -13.04 -9.11 -0.33
CA SER A 63 -14.14 -9.20 0.65
C SER A 63 -14.99 -7.92 0.74
N CYS A 64 -14.40 -6.75 0.43
CA CYS A 64 -15.10 -5.47 0.42
C CYS A 64 -15.72 -5.12 -0.95
N GLY A 65 -15.86 -6.08 -1.87
CA GLY A 65 -16.40 -5.82 -3.21
C GLY A 65 -15.48 -4.99 -4.11
N LYS A 66 -14.16 -5.04 -3.88
CA LYS A 66 -13.14 -4.27 -4.61
C LYS A 66 -13.32 -2.75 -4.47
N GLU A 67 -13.75 -2.29 -3.29
CA GLU A 67 -13.85 -0.87 -2.97
C GLU A 67 -12.70 -0.47 -2.03
N ALA A 68 -11.77 0.35 -2.52
CA ALA A 68 -10.56 0.67 -1.77
C ALA A 68 -10.80 1.53 -0.52
N PHE A 69 -11.89 2.31 -0.46
CA PHE A 69 -12.27 3.02 0.76
C PHE A 69 -12.88 2.08 1.81
N ALA A 70 -13.67 1.10 1.40
CA ALA A 70 -14.15 0.06 2.31
C ALA A 70 -12.99 -0.77 2.88
N LEU A 71 -12.02 -1.12 2.03
CA LEU A 71 -10.78 -1.77 2.46
C LEU A 71 -10.03 -0.91 3.48
N SER A 72 -9.80 0.38 3.20
CA SER A 72 -8.99 1.22 4.09
C SER A 72 -9.57 1.31 5.50
N ARG A 73 -10.89 1.25 5.62
CA ARG A 73 -11.57 1.11 6.92
C ARG A 73 -11.30 -0.24 7.56
N GLN A 74 -11.44 -1.33 6.81
CA GLN A 74 -11.30 -2.69 7.31
C GLN A 74 -9.86 -3.03 7.74
N VAL A 75 -8.87 -2.54 6.98
CA VAL A 75 -7.46 -2.69 7.37
C VAL A 75 -7.04 -1.67 8.43
N GLY A 76 -7.91 -0.76 8.87
CA GLY A 76 -7.62 0.16 9.97
C GLY A 76 -6.76 1.39 9.62
N TRP A 77 -6.78 1.81 8.36
CA TRP A 77 -6.05 2.97 7.83
C TRP A 77 -6.76 4.31 8.04
N THR A 78 -8.04 4.30 8.41
CA THR A 78 -8.85 5.51 8.57
C THR A 78 -9.20 5.80 10.04
N VAL A 79 -9.50 7.07 10.33
CA VAL A 79 -10.13 7.55 11.57
C VAL A 79 -11.47 8.20 11.26
N GLY A 80 -12.41 8.08 12.20
CA GLY A 80 -13.80 8.45 12.01
C GLY A 80 -14.58 7.38 11.24
N GLN A 81 -15.60 6.79 11.88
CA GLN A 81 -16.46 5.77 11.27
C GLN A 81 -17.81 6.34 10.80
N LEU A 82 -18.09 7.61 11.11
CA LEU A 82 -19.36 8.26 10.82
C LEU A 82 -19.39 8.79 9.39
N ARG A 83 -20.34 8.30 8.58
CA ARG A 83 -20.60 8.88 7.26
C ARG A 83 -21.01 10.36 7.39
N PRO A 84 -20.67 11.22 6.41
CA PRO A 84 -19.96 10.93 5.17
C PRO A 84 -18.43 11.13 5.25
N PHE A 85 -17.85 11.30 6.46
CA PHE A 85 -16.48 11.78 6.62
C PHE A 85 -15.55 10.71 7.22
N GLY A 86 -14.47 10.38 6.53
CA GLY A 86 -13.39 9.55 7.05
C GLY A 86 -12.06 10.08 6.54
N PHE A 87 -11.08 10.18 7.44
CA PHE A 87 -9.73 10.65 7.11
C PHE A 87 -8.76 9.48 7.17
N PHE A 88 -7.78 9.45 6.28
CA PHE A 88 -6.64 8.56 6.49
C PHE A 88 -5.86 9.01 7.73
N LYS A 89 -5.39 8.04 8.51
CA LYS A 89 -4.44 8.29 9.59
C LYS A 89 -3.16 8.88 9.00
N PHE A 90 -2.44 9.67 9.79
CA PHE A 90 -1.02 9.90 9.49
C PHE A 90 -0.26 8.58 9.58
N TYR A 91 0.77 8.41 8.77
CA TYR A 91 1.57 7.18 8.73
C TYR A 91 2.12 6.81 10.12
N ASP A 92 2.59 7.81 10.86
CA ASP A 92 3.14 7.63 12.22
C ASP A 92 2.09 7.23 13.26
N PHE A 93 0.79 7.27 12.91
CA PHE A 93 -0.32 6.80 13.75
C PHE A 93 -0.89 5.44 13.30
N LEU A 94 -0.21 4.74 12.38
CA LEU A 94 -0.54 3.35 12.06
C LEU A 94 -0.11 2.40 13.18
N ASN A 95 -0.75 1.23 13.24
CA ASN A 95 -0.44 0.21 14.24
C ASN A 95 0.64 -0.73 13.69
N PHE A 96 1.87 -0.59 14.17
CA PHE A 96 3.00 -1.44 13.78
C PHE A 96 3.21 -2.64 14.70
N SER A 97 2.13 -3.22 15.23
CA SER A 97 2.12 -4.47 15.99
C SER A 97 1.37 -5.57 15.24
N LEU A 98 1.56 -6.83 15.64
CA LEU A 98 0.82 -7.96 15.05
C LEU A 98 -0.68 -7.94 15.40
N ASP A 99 -1.09 -7.14 16.38
CA ASP A 99 -2.50 -6.96 16.75
C ASP A 99 -3.26 -6.06 15.76
N ALA A 100 -2.56 -5.49 14.76
CA ALA A 100 -3.19 -4.73 13.70
C ALA A 100 -4.09 -5.62 12.82
N PRO A 101 -5.16 -5.08 12.19
CA PRO A 101 -6.05 -5.86 11.33
C PRO A 101 -5.32 -6.58 10.19
N GLN A 102 -5.91 -7.65 9.66
CA GLN A 102 -5.34 -8.35 8.51
C GLN A 102 -5.19 -7.40 7.32
N GLY A 103 -4.05 -7.46 6.64
CA GLY A 103 -3.72 -6.57 5.52
C GLY A 103 -3.30 -5.15 5.92
N HIS A 104 -3.12 -4.85 7.21
CA HIS A 104 -2.72 -3.50 7.65
C HIS A 104 -1.39 -3.03 7.04
N LEU A 105 -0.42 -3.94 6.88
CA LEU A 105 0.90 -3.68 6.32
C LEU A 105 1.19 -4.59 5.13
N PRO A 106 2.08 -4.19 4.19
CA PRO A 106 2.81 -2.92 4.12
C PRO A 106 1.92 -1.74 3.70
N ALA A 107 2.20 -0.55 4.23
CA ALA A 107 1.37 0.64 4.10
C ALA A 107 2.09 1.82 3.45
N LEU A 108 3.37 2.08 3.76
CA LEU A 108 4.03 3.35 3.42
C LEU A 108 3.98 3.72 1.94
N TRP A 109 3.98 2.74 1.04
CA TRP A 109 3.82 2.94 -0.40
C TRP A 109 2.53 3.69 -0.79
N PHE A 110 1.46 3.54 0.00
CA PHE A 110 0.19 4.23 -0.20
C PHE A 110 0.21 5.66 0.38
N TRP A 111 1.00 5.90 1.44
CA TRP A 111 1.17 7.22 2.07
C TRP A 111 2.19 8.10 1.37
N GLN A 112 3.16 7.51 0.69
CA GLN A 112 4.18 8.25 -0.04
C GLN A 112 3.64 8.73 -1.39
N LEU A 113 3.18 9.98 -1.43
CA LEU A 113 2.79 10.64 -2.66
C LEU A 113 3.94 11.49 -3.21
N PRO A 114 4.15 11.50 -4.55
CA PRO A 114 4.92 12.54 -5.19
C PRO A 114 4.43 13.93 -4.77
N TRP A 115 5.35 14.88 -4.61
CA TRP A 115 5.02 16.20 -4.05
C TRP A 115 3.86 16.91 -4.77
N HIS A 116 3.79 16.79 -6.10
CA HIS A 116 2.73 17.41 -6.90
C HIS A 116 1.35 16.75 -6.66
N GLN A 117 1.30 15.45 -6.40
CA GLN A 117 0.06 14.75 -6.04
C GLN A 117 -0.34 15.07 -4.59
N SER A 118 0.62 15.14 -3.68
CA SER A 118 0.38 15.58 -2.30
C SER A 118 -0.25 16.98 -2.27
N TRP A 119 0.33 17.94 -3.00
CA TRP A 119 -0.20 19.31 -3.08
C TRP A 119 -1.61 19.38 -3.69
N ARG A 120 -1.87 18.62 -4.77
CA ARG A 120 -3.21 18.52 -5.37
C ARG A 120 -4.29 18.01 -4.42
N LEU A 121 -3.91 17.23 -3.41
CA LEU A 121 -4.80 16.69 -2.39
C LEU A 121 -4.82 17.54 -1.10
N GLY A 122 -4.26 18.75 -1.13
CA GLY A 122 -4.21 19.66 0.02
C GLY A 122 -3.11 19.35 1.05
N GLY A 123 -2.15 18.50 0.70
CA GLY A 123 -0.98 18.18 1.53
C GLY A 123 0.22 19.12 1.31
N ILE A 124 1.23 19.00 2.18
CA ILE A 124 2.52 19.72 2.09
C ILE A 124 3.64 18.67 2.01
N GLY A 125 4.59 18.85 1.09
CA GLY A 125 5.74 17.95 0.93
C GLY A 125 5.38 16.66 0.20
N THR A 126 5.84 15.51 0.71
CA THR A 126 5.54 14.18 0.16
C THR A 126 4.75 13.37 1.18
N GLY A 127 3.43 13.31 1.01
CA GLY A 127 2.58 12.58 1.95
C GLY A 127 1.10 12.69 1.62
N ARG A 128 0.35 11.65 1.96
CA ARG A 128 -1.12 11.64 1.84
C ARG A 128 -1.83 12.39 2.98
N GLY A 129 -1.17 12.59 4.13
CA GLY A 129 -1.73 13.33 5.27
C GLY A 129 -3.14 12.88 5.66
N ALA A 130 -3.97 13.81 6.12
CA ALA A 130 -5.41 13.61 6.36
C ALA A 130 -6.26 13.90 5.11
N ALA A 131 -5.76 13.63 3.90
CA ALA A 131 -6.46 13.94 2.66
C ALA A 131 -7.64 12.99 2.37
N PHE A 132 -8.56 13.44 1.51
CA PHE A 132 -9.68 12.64 1.02
C PHE A 132 -9.22 11.64 -0.07
N GLY A 133 -9.43 10.35 0.20
CA GLY A 133 -9.82 9.28 -0.73
C GLY A 133 -9.37 9.24 -2.20
N ASP A 134 -8.11 9.49 -2.59
CA ASP A 134 -7.61 9.04 -3.91
C ASP A 134 -7.03 7.63 -3.82
N ALA A 135 -7.86 6.61 -4.07
CA ALA A 135 -7.47 5.22 -3.95
C ALA A 135 -6.97 4.56 -5.26
N HIS A 136 -6.85 5.31 -6.36
CA HIS A 136 -6.44 4.74 -7.65
C HIS A 136 -5.08 4.05 -7.61
N MET A 137 -4.17 4.53 -6.76
CA MET A 137 -2.87 3.88 -6.54
C MET A 137 -3.03 2.47 -5.94
N PHE A 138 -4.01 2.29 -5.06
CA PHE A 138 -4.31 1.00 -4.45
C PHE A 138 -4.87 0.03 -5.49
N ASP A 139 -5.85 0.48 -6.27
CA ASP A 139 -6.45 -0.32 -7.34
C ASP A 139 -5.39 -0.77 -8.37
N ALA A 140 -4.49 0.13 -8.76
CA ALA A 140 -3.41 -0.18 -9.69
C ALA A 140 -2.45 -1.25 -9.13
N LEU A 141 -2.15 -1.21 -7.83
CA LEU A 141 -1.30 -2.23 -7.21
C LEU A 141 -2.04 -3.58 -7.11
N MET A 142 -3.31 -3.58 -6.70
CA MET A 142 -4.09 -4.82 -6.62
C MET A 142 -4.25 -5.48 -7.99
N LEU A 143 -4.54 -4.71 -9.04
CA LEU A 143 -4.58 -5.20 -10.42
C LEU A 143 -3.22 -5.74 -10.88
N ARG A 144 -2.12 -5.11 -10.45
CA ARG A 144 -0.77 -5.60 -10.75
C ARG A 144 -0.51 -6.93 -10.07
N LEU A 145 -0.89 -7.07 -8.80
CA LEU A 145 -0.75 -8.30 -8.03
C LEU A 145 -1.58 -9.44 -8.66
N GLU A 146 -2.85 -9.20 -8.98
CA GLU A 146 -3.72 -10.19 -9.65
C GLU A 146 -3.07 -10.70 -10.95
N ARG A 147 -2.51 -9.81 -11.78
CA ARG A 147 -1.82 -10.20 -13.01
C ARG A 147 -0.52 -10.96 -12.77
N CYS A 148 0.18 -10.70 -11.67
CA CYS A 148 1.43 -11.40 -11.35
C CYS A 148 1.19 -12.80 -10.75
N GLN A 149 0.03 -13.03 -10.15
CA GLN A 149 -0.38 -14.33 -9.62
C GLN A 149 -1.06 -15.22 -10.66
N ALA A 150 -1.59 -14.64 -11.74
CA ALA A 150 -2.21 -15.36 -12.85
C ALA A 150 -1.20 -15.88 -13.91
N LEU A 151 0.11 -15.64 -13.70
CA LEU A 151 1.22 -16.09 -14.55
C LEU A 151 1.97 -17.23 -13.87
#